data_AF-A0A947T3I3-F1
#
_entry.id   AF-A0A947T3I3-F1
#
_cell.length_a   1.000
_cell.length_b   1.000
_cell.length_c   1.000
_cell.angle_alpha   90.00
_cell.angle_beta   90.00
_cell.angle_gamma   90.00
#
_symmetry.space_group_name_H-M   'P 1'
#
loop_
_entity.id
_entity.type
_entity.pdbx_description
1 polymer ?
#
loop_
_entity_poly.entity_id
_entity_poly.type
_entity_poly.pdbx_seq_one_letter_code
_entity_poly.pdbx_strand_id
1 'polypeptide(L)'
;MKRRLAAHLSLWLVGAALVRVAIVPAEICPPVTAAQVSQAIIEAADWMALGIDGDGRYVYGYDLETDTEASGYNSARHAGVTMSLYQVYEATGEPRYLEAADAGIGYMLDRIEQGQGWLAWGEGADRPTGANGLLLAALSLRRRATADPRYDDVMRGVGAFLVHQQEPTGAISASLDPGTGEPDGGHGPFATGEAAWALVLLGQVLPGEGWAEAALPTIDYIATERDRAEGYIARLPDHWAAYAVAELPSGYLDATRLGLAERLAGYFGMRLRFEASRSGEGINLWVRWYPGPPAGVGTAGEGIGAIHRLALTQPALEGLAANIEERLVCTAGIMVERQVSVADAAGLPSPALAGGAWFYRGQTQMDGQQHVVSALLAALPIIEAREASR
;
A
#
# COMPACT_ATOMS: atom_id res chain seq x y z
N MET A 1 46.21 36.51 12.16
CA MET A 1 45.83 35.47 11.17
C MET A 1 45.29 34.20 11.82
N LYS A 2 46.04 33.51 12.70
CA LYS A 2 45.62 32.20 13.28
C LYS A 2 44.24 32.21 13.97
N ARG A 3 43.90 33.23 14.77
CA ARG A 3 42.59 33.35 15.44
C ARG A 3 41.41 33.56 14.48
N ARG A 4 41.60 34.33 13.40
CA ARG A 4 40.56 34.53 12.37
C ARG A 4 40.36 33.26 11.54
N LEU A 5 41.45 32.59 11.17
CA LEU A 5 41.38 31.29 10.49
C LEU A 5 40.66 30.25 11.35
N ALA A 6 40.99 30.16 12.64
CA ALA A 6 40.30 29.27 13.57
C ALA A 6 38.80 29.59 13.67
N ALA A 7 38.42 30.87 13.79
CA ALA A 7 37.01 31.27 13.83
C ALA A 7 36.24 30.90 12.54
N HIS A 8 36.85 31.11 11.36
CA HIS A 8 36.23 30.72 10.09
C HIS A 8 36.11 29.21 9.96
N LEU A 9 37.15 28.45 10.33
CA LEU A 9 37.09 26.98 10.33
C LEU A 9 36.02 26.46 11.29
N SER A 10 35.91 27.04 12.49
CA SER A 10 34.85 26.68 13.45
C SER A 10 33.46 26.97 12.87
N LEU A 11 33.26 28.12 12.22
CA LEU A 11 31.97 28.44 11.59
C LEU A 11 31.61 27.43 10.50
N TRP A 12 32.56 27.06 9.65
CA TRP A 12 32.36 26.05 8.60
C TRP A 12 32.09 24.66 9.17
N LEU A 13 32.82 24.25 10.22
CA LEU A 13 32.62 22.96 10.86
C LEU A 13 31.27 22.88 11.58
N VAL A 14 30.88 23.93 12.30
CA VAL A 14 29.56 24.02 12.94
C VAL A 14 28.46 24.05 11.88
N GLY A 15 28.63 24.84 10.81
CA GLY A 15 27.70 24.86 9.68
C GLY A 15 27.55 23.50 9.02
N ALA A 16 28.65 22.81 8.71
CA ALA A 16 28.64 21.47 8.14
C ALA A 16 28.02 20.44 9.07
N ALA A 17 28.30 20.52 10.38
CA ALA A 17 27.67 19.66 11.39
C ALA A 17 26.16 19.91 11.49
N LEU A 18 25.72 21.17 11.48
CA LEU A 18 24.30 21.53 11.47
C LEU A 18 23.61 21.01 10.21
N VAL A 19 24.21 21.17 9.02
CA VAL A 19 23.67 20.60 7.78
C VAL A 19 23.59 19.07 7.88
N ARG A 20 24.63 18.41 8.38
CA ARG A 20 24.70 16.95 8.52
C ARG A 20 23.66 16.41 9.51
N VAL A 21 23.37 17.13 10.59
CA VAL A 21 22.41 16.68 11.61
C VAL A 21 20.98 17.07 11.24
N ALA A 22 20.78 18.31 10.78
CA ALA A 22 19.44 18.87 10.57
C ALA A 22 18.89 18.65 9.16
N ILE A 23 19.73 18.66 8.12
CA ILE A 23 19.29 18.68 6.72
C ILE A 23 19.51 17.32 6.04
N VAL A 24 20.68 16.71 6.23
CA VAL A 24 21.06 15.42 5.60
C VAL A 24 21.60 14.44 6.65
N PRO A 25 20.79 13.95 7.60
CA PRO A 25 21.19 12.91 8.55
C PRO A 25 21.56 11.61 7.86
N ALA A 26 22.26 10.72 8.60
CA ALA A 26 22.62 9.42 8.08
C ALA A 26 21.34 8.63 7.83
N GLU A 27 21.29 7.91 6.72
CA GLU A 27 20.30 6.87 6.55
C GLU A 27 20.73 5.66 7.40
N ILE A 28 19.75 5.06 8.04
CA ILE A 28 19.85 3.83 8.82
C ILE A 28 19.09 2.79 8.02
N CYS A 29 19.86 1.93 7.36
CA CYS A 29 19.34 0.81 6.57
C CYS A 29 19.86 -0.47 7.21
N PRO A 30 19.09 -1.06 8.16
CA PRO A 30 19.49 -2.30 8.79
C PRO A 30 19.77 -3.37 7.74
N PRO A 31 20.86 -4.15 7.86
CA PRO A 31 21.09 -5.27 6.97
C PRO A 31 19.97 -6.30 7.17
N VAL A 32 19.51 -6.88 6.07
CA VAL A 32 18.41 -7.85 6.08
C VAL A 32 18.69 -8.95 5.07
N THR A 33 18.24 -10.15 5.39
CA THR A 33 18.34 -11.32 4.52
C THR A 33 16.99 -11.69 3.92
N ALA A 34 16.99 -12.43 2.80
CA ALA A 34 15.76 -12.92 2.19
C ALA A 34 14.94 -13.77 3.18
N ALA A 35 15.62 -14.60 3.98
CA ALA A 35 14.99 -15.43 5.01
C ALA A 35 14.28 -14.60 6.10
N GLN A 36 14.90 -13.49 6.54
CA GLN A 36 14.27 -12.61 7.53
C GLN A 36 13.05 -11.88 6.94
N VAL A 37 13.12 -11.43 5.69
CA VAL A 37 11.96 -10.81 5.01
C VAL A 37 10.83 -11.81 4.82
N SER A 38 11.14 -13.03 4.36
CA SER A 38 10.16 -14.10 4.22
C SER A 38 9.49 -14.45 5.54
N GLN A 39 10.26 -14.58 6.62
CA GLN A 39 9.72 -14.83 7.96
C GLN A 39 8.81 -13.68 8.41
N ALA A 40 9.19 -12.42 8.17
CA ALA A 40 8.38 -11.27 8.54
C ALA A 40 7.04 -11.22 7.79
N ILE A 41 7.04 -11.58 6.49
CA ILE A 41 5.82 -11.71 5.70
C ILE A 41 4.91 -12.80 6.29
N ILE A 42 5.46 -13.96 6.61
CA ILE A 42 4.71 -15.10 7.16
C ILE A 42 4.10 -14.75 8.52
N GLU A 43 4.87 -14.16 9.44
CA GLU A 43 4.37 -13.80 10.78
C GLU A 43 3.23 -12.75 10.71
N ALA A 44 3.34 -11.77 9.82
CA ALA A 44 2.30 -10.78 9.62
C ALA A 44 1.05 -11.36 8.92
N ALA A 45 1.24 -12.25 7.96
CA ALA A 45 0.14 -12.95 7.30
C ALA A 45 -0.60 -13.89 8.28
N ASP A 46 0.14 -14.56 9.15
CA ASP A 46 -0.42 -15.36 10.24
C ASP A 46 -1.20 -14.49 11.23
N TRP A 47 -0.69 -13.31 11.59
CA TRP A 47 -1.45 -12.34 12.40
C TRP A 47 -2.78 -11.97 11.74
N MET A 48 -2.79 -11.69 10.43
CA MET A 48 -4.02 -11.36 9.69
C MET A 48 -4.98 -12.55 9.60
N ALA A 49 -4.47 -13.75 9.35
CA ALA A 49 -5.26 -14.97 9.21
C ALA A 49 -5.82 -15.48 10.54
N LEU A 50 -5.09 -15.33 11.65
CA LEU A 50 -5.58 -15.63 13.00
C LEU A 50 -6.55 -14.56 13.52
N GLY A 51 -6.39 -13.33 13.04
CA GLY A 51 -7.23 -12.20 13.39
C GLY A 51 -8.59 -12.17 12.69
N ILE A 52 -8.96 -13.18 11.90
CA ILE A 52 -10.30 -13.26 11.31
C ILE A 52 -11.25 -14.07 12.20
N ASP A 53 -12.44 -13.54 12.46
CA ASP A 53 -13.47 -14.23 13.24
C ASP A 53 -14.36 -15.16 12.38
N GLY A 54 -15.30 -15.86 13.04
CA GLY A 54 -16.19 -16.81 12.37
C GLY A 54 -17.18 -16.18 11.38
N ASP A 55 -17.40 -14.86 11.46
CA ASP A 55 -18.23 -14.12 10.51
C ASP A 55 -17.40 -13.58 9.34
N GLY A 56 -16.07 -13.77 9.35
CA GLY A 56 -15.14 -13.29 8.34
C GLY A 56 -14.63 -11.87 8.60
N ARG A 57 -14.88 -11.29 9.77
CA ARG A 57 -14.43 -9.94 10.14
C ARG A 57 -13.02 -9.99 10.73
N TYR A 58 -12.14 -9.06 10.34
CA TYR A 58 -10.78 -8.99 10.89
C TYR A 58 -10.73 -8.18 12.19
N VAL A 59 -9.77 -8.51 13.06
CA VAL A 59 -9.29 -7.63 14.12
C VAL A 59 -8.84 -6.32 13.49
N TYR A 60 -9.52 -5.23 13.84
CA TYR A 60 -9.26 -3.92 13.24
C TYR A 60 -7.90 -3.35 13.67
N GLY A 61 -7.59 -3.52 14.95
CA GLY A 61 -6.38 -3.01 15.59
C GLY A 61 -6.33 -3.40 17.05
N TYR A 62 -5.18 -3.21 17.68
CA TYR A 62 -4.93 -3.60 19.06
C TYR A 62 -3.98 -2.60 19.75
N ASP A 63 -4.26 -2.27 21.01
CA ASP A 63 -3.47 -1.38 21.83
C ASP A 63 -2.76 -2.15 22.95
N LEU A 64 -1.43 -2.08 22.97
CA LEU A 64 -0.59 -2.79 23.94
C LEU A 64 -0.69 -2.25 25.38
N GLU A 65 -0.96 -0.96 25.55
CA GLU A 65 -1.00 -0.31 26.85
C GLU A 65 -2.29 -0.66 27.58
N THR A 66 -3.41 -0.66 26.86
CA THR A 66 -4.73 -0.96 27.44
C THR A 66 -5.13 -2.42 27.32
N ASP A 67 -4.43 -3.23 26.52
CA ASP A 67 -4.77 -4.62 26.18
C ASP A 67 -6.19 -4.74 25.62
N THR A 68 -6.51 -3.89 24.64
CA THR A 68 -7.85 -3.83 24.04
C THR A 68 -7.79 -3.78 22.53
N GLU A 69 -8.70 -4.52 21.90
CA GLU A 69 -8.98 -4.38 20.47
C GLU A 69 -9.69 -3.05 20.17
N ALA A 70 -9.35 -2.46 19.03
CA ALA A 70 -9.98 -1.24 18.55
C ALA A 70 -11.41 -1.52 18.06
N SER A 71 -12.39 -0.76 18.57
CA SER A 71 -13.81 -0.94 18.22
C SER A 71 -14.22 -0.38 16.86
N GLY A 72 -13.36 0.45 16.24
CA GLY A 72 -13.61 1.02 14.92
C GLY A 72 -13.59 -0.04 13.81
N TYR A 73 -14.16 0.29 12.66
CA TYR A 73 -14.04 -0.53 11.46
C TYR A 73 -14.03 0.32 10.21
N ASN A 74 -13.41 -0.19 9.16
CA ASN A 74 -13.33 0.49 7.88
C ASN A 74 -13.38 -0.53 6.76
N SER A 75 -14.35 -0.38 5.87
CA SER A 75 -14.58 -1.28 4.74
C SER A 75 -13.35 -1.37 3.82
N ALA A 76 -12.71 -0.24 3.48
CA ALA A 76 -11.54 -0.27 2.61
C ALA A 76 -10.38 -1.08 3.20
N ARG A 77 -10.14 -0.96 4.52
CA ARG A 77 -9.10 -1.72 5.21
C ARG A 77 -9.40 -3.22 5.25
N HIS A 78 -10.66 -3.61 5.45
CA HIS A 78 -11.06 -5.01 5.40
C HIS A 78 -10.82 -5.62 4.00
N ALA A 79 -11.22 -4.92 2.93
CA ALA A 79 -10.94 -5.36 1.57
C ALA A 79 -9.44 -5.38 1.27
N GLY A 80 -8.69 -4.39 1.77
CA GLY A 80 -7.25 -4.31 1.60
C GLY A 80 -6.49 -5.47 2.27
N VAL A 81 -6.83 -5.83 3.50
CA VAL A 81 -6.24 -7.00 4.17
C VAL A 81 -6.55 -8.29 3.42
N THR A 82 -7.79 -8.45 2.97
CA THR A 82 -8.21 -9.58 2.12
C THR A 82 -7.38 -9.64 0.83
N MET A 83 -7.17 -8.50 0.18
CA MET A 83 -6.32 -8.36 -1.00
C MET A 83 -4.86 -8.78 -0.71
N SER A 84 -4.28 -8.33 0.41
CA SER A 84 -2.90 -8.66 0.78
C SER A 84 -2.73 -10.15 1.11
N LEU A 85 -3.71 -10.78 1.76
CA LEU A 85 -3.69 -12.25 1.97
C LEU A 85 -3.67 -13.03 0.65
N TYR A 86 -4.36 -12.55 -0.41
CA TYR A 86 -4.23 -13.16 -1.74
C TYR A 86 -2.85 -12.96 -2.36
N GLN A 87 -2.18 -11.82 -2.13
CA GLN A 87 -0.80 -11.63 -2.57
C GLN A 87 0.15 -12.61 -1.86
N VAL A 88 -0.04 -12.83 -0.55
CA VAL A 88 0.74 -13.82 0.21
C VAL A 88 0.46 -15.23 -0.29
N TYR A 89 -0.80 -15.58 -0.56
CA TYR A 89 -1.15 -16.87 -1.16
C TYR A 89 -0.49 -17.06 -2.53
N GLU A 90 -0.52 -16.05 -3.40
CA GLU A 90 0.14 -16.11 -4.71
C GLU A 90 1.66 -16.33 -4.59
N ALA A 91 2.30 -15.73 -3.57
CA ALA A 91 3.73 -15.87 -3.32
C ALA A 91 4.14 -17.20 -2.66
N THR A 92 3.29 -17.78 -1.82
CA THR A 92 3.63 -18.93 -0.95
C THR A 92 2.94 -20.24 -1.33
N GLY A 93 1.76 -20.16 -1.95
CA GLY A 93 0.90 -21.30 -2.22
C GLY A 93 0.26 -21.91 -0.96
N GLU A 94 0.34 -21.26 0.19
CA GLU A 94 -0.14 -21.83 1.45
C GLU A 94 -1.68 -21.70 1.62
N PRO A 95 -2.43 -22.80 1.73
CA PRO A 95 -3.90 -22.78 1.73
C PRO A 95 -4.54 -21.94 2.84
N ARG A 96 -3.89 -21.82 4.02
CA ARG A 96 -4.42 -21.05 5.15
C ARG A 96 -4.68 -19.58 4.80
N TYR A 97 -3.86 -18.97 3.93
CA TYR A 97 -4.05 -17.57 3.53
C TYR A 97 -5.18 -17.43 2.52
N LEU A 98 -5.36 -18.42 1.63
CA LEU A 98 -6.52 -18.50 0.74
C LEU A 98 -7.80 -18.67 1.55
N GLU A 99 -7.82 -19.57 2.54
CA GLU A 99 -8.99 -19.82 3.39
C GLU A 99 -9.38 -18.58 4.19
N ALA A 100 -8.42 -17.89 4.81
CA ALA A 100 -8.66 -16.63 5.53
C ALA A 100 -9.17 -15.52 4.59
N ALA A 101 -8.57 -15.37 3.41
CA ALA A 101 -9.02 -14.39 2.42
C ALA A 101 -10.42 -14.71 1.87
N ASP A 102 -10.74 -15.99 1.64
CA ASP A 102 -12.07 -16.43 1.19
C ASP A 102 -13.14 -16.15 2.27
N ALA A 103 -12.80 -16.30 3.55
CA ALA A 103 -13.68 -15.90 4.64
C ALA A 103 -13.92 -14.38 4.68
N GLY A 104 -12.89 -13.57 4.45
CA GLY A 104 -13.02 -12.11 4.30
C GLY A 104 -13.88 -11.71 3.08
N ILE A 105 -13.71 -12.40 1.95
CA ILE A 105 -14.62 -12.26 0.79
C ILE A 105 -16.06 -12.57 1.19
N GLY A 106 -16.29 -13.66 1.93
CA GLY A 106 -17.62 -14.03 2.45
C GLY A 106 -18.29 -12.89 3.21
N TYR A 107 -17.57 -12.26 4.14
CA TYR A 107 -18.07 -11.10 4.91
C TYR A 107 -18.57 -9.95 4.01
N MET A 108 -17.82 -9.64 2.95
CA MET A 108 -18.18 -8.58 1.99
C MET A 108 -19.35 -8.98 1.08
N LEU A 109 -19.36 -10.23 0.60
CA LEU A 109 -20.41 -10.73 -0.30
C LEU A 109 -21.78 -10.79 0.39
N ASP A 110 -21.82 -11.18 1.67
CA ASP A 110 -23.04 -11.19 2.47
C ASP A 110 -23.64 -9.78 2.67
N ARG A 111 -22.86 -8.73 2.40
CA ARG A 111 -23.23 -7.32 2.53
C ARG A 111 -23.27 -6.59 1.21
N ILE A 112 -23.19 -7.32 0.09
CA ILE A 112 -23.29 -6.72 -1.24
C ILE A 112 -24.73 -6.28 -1.51
N GLU A 113 -24.88 -5.11 -2.13
CA GLU A 113 -26.16 -4.62 -2.61
C GLU A 113 -26.13 -4.53 -4.12
N GLN A 114 -27.29 -4.82 -4.69
CA GLN A 114 -27.53 -4.74 -6.11
C GLN A 114 -28.23 -3.42 -6.43
N GLY A 115 -27.53 -2.57 -7.19
CA GLY A 115 -28.11 -1.39 -7.81
C GLY A 115 -28.58 -1.66 -9.24
N GLN A 116 -28.78 -0.59 -10.01
CA GLN A 116 -29.16 -0.69 -11.42
C GLN A 116 -27.96 -1.08 -12.29
N GLY A 117 -27.72 -2.39 -12.43
CA GLY A 117 -26.66 -2.94 -13.29
C GLY A 117 -25.28 -2.97 -12.64
N TRP A 118 -25.19 -2.73 -11.33
CA TRP A 118 -23.95 -2.77 -10.57
C TRP A 118 -24.12 -3.48 -9.23
N LEU A 119 -23.00 -3.91 -8.64
CA LEU A 119 -22.91 -4.47 -7.30
C LEU A 119 -21.93 -3.67 -6.47
N ALA A 120 -22.29 -3.33 -5.23
CA ALA A 120 -21.39 -2.63 -4.33
C ALA A 120 -21.52 -3.19 -2.91
N TRP A 121 -20.42 -3.31 -2.19
CA TRP A 121 -20.39 -3.70 -0.79
C TRP A 121 -20.13 -2.48 0.11
N GLY A 122 -20.50 -2.60 1.38
CA GLY A 122 -20.27 -1.58 2.40
C GLY A 122 -20.92 -1.95 3.72
N GLU A 123 -20.74 -1.10 4.74
CA GLU A 123 -21.40 -1.29 6.04
C GLU A 123 -22.62 -0.36 6.16
N GLY A 124 -23.77 -0.92 6.56
CA GLY A 124 -25.00 -0.14 6.65
C GLY A 124 -25.46 0.37 5.29
N ALA A 125 -25.68 1.69 5.19
CA ALA A 125 -26.09 2.36 3.95
C ALA A 125 -24.90 2.87 3.13
N ASP A 126 -23.68 2.86 3.68
CA ASP A 126 -22.51 3.42 3.02
C ASP A 126 -22.03 2.47 1.92
N ARG A 127 -21.63 3.02 0.76
CA ARG A 127 -21.05 2.27 -0.36
C ARG A 127 -19.73 2.93 -0.81
N PRO A 128 -18.64 2.80 -0.03
CA PRO A 128 -17.40 3.48 -0.33
C PRO A 128 -16.75 2.92 -1.60
N THR A 129 -16.40 3.79 -2.55
CA THR A 129 -15.80 3.40 -3.82
C THR A 129 -14.44 2.74 -3.64
N GLY A 130 -13.62 3.27 -2.73
CA GLY A 130 -12.30 2.69 -2.41
C GLY A 130 -12.39 1.26 -1.87
N ALA A 131 -13.38 0.99 -1.02
CA ALA A 131 -13.63 -0.35 -0.50
C ALA A 131 -14.02 -1.33 -1.62
N ASN A 132 -14.85 -0.89 -2.57
CA ASN A 132 -15.24 -1.69 -3.72
C ASN A 132 -14.10 -1.88 -4.73
N GLY A 133 -13.23 -0.88 -4.90
CA GLY A 133 -11.98 -1.02 -5.65
C GLY A 133 -11.11 -2.13 -5.08
N LEU A 134 -10.91 -2.13 -3.75
CA LEU A 134 -10.10 -3.16 -3.10
C LEU A 134 -10.77 -4.55 -3.07
N LEU A 135 -12.11 -4.63 -3.00
CA LEU A 135 -12.82 -5.90 -3.19
C LEU A 135 -12.56 -6.46 -4.60
N LEU A 136 -12.69 -5.63 -5.63
CA LEU A 136 -12.46 -6.05 -7.01
C LEU A 136 -10.99 -6.42 -7.25
N ALA A 137 -10.04 -5.69 -6.65
CA ALA A 137 -8.63 -6.05 -6.68
C ALA A 137 -8.40 -7.41 -6.01
N ALA A 138 -8.96 -7.65 -4.82
CA ALA A 138 -8.86 -8.94 -4.11
C ALA A 138 -9.41 -10.10 -4.94
N LEU A 139 -10.61 -9.96 -5.51
CA LEU A 139 -11.23 -10.97 -6.37
C LEU A 139 -10.41 -11.21 -7.66
N SER A 140 -9.82 -10.16 -8.24
CA SER A 140 -8.95 -10.28 -9.42
C SER A 140 -7.65 -11.03 -9.10
N LEU A 141 -7.01 -10.74 -7.97
CA LEU A 141 -5.83 -11.48 -7.52
C LEU A 141 -6.16 -12.94 -7.22
N ARG A 142 -7.29 -13.20 -6.55
CA ARG A 142 -7.80 -14.56 -6.34
C ARG A 142 -8.00 -15.29 -7.66
N ARG A 143 -8.68 -14.66 -8.62
CA ARG A 143 -8.98 -15.23 -9.95
C ARG A 143 -7.71 -15.58 -10.71
N ARG A 144 -6.66 -14.74 -10.59
CA ARG A 144 -5.33 -14.98 -11.16
C ARG A 144 -4.61 -16.15 -10.48
N ALA A 145 -4.58 -16.18 -9.15
CA ALA A 145 -3.84 -17.17 -8.38
C ALA A 145 -4.48 -18.58 -8.37
N THR A 146 -5.82 -18.66 -8.50
CA THR A 146 -6.57 -19.93 -8.38
C THR A 146 -7.12 -20.44 -9.70
N ALA A 147 -7.17 -19.59 -10.73
CA ALA A 147 -7.90 -19.82 -11.97
C ALA A 147 -9.42 -20.08 -11.83
N ASP A 148 -9.99 -19.88 -10.63
CA ASP A 148 -11.39 -20.19 -10.31
C ASP A 148 -12.33 -19.03 -10.70
N PRO A 149 -13.28 -19.22 -11.64
CA PRO A 149 -14.13 -18.16 -12.19
C PRO A 149 -15.39 -17.87 -11.36
N ARG A 150 -15.57 -18.49 -10.18
CA ARG A 150 -16.85 -18.44 -9.45
C ARG A 150 -17.36 -17.04 -9.09
N TYR A 151 -16.48 -16.04 -9.07
CA TYR A 151 -16.81 -14.66 -8.75
C TYR A 151 -16.78 -13.72 -9.96
N ASP A 152 -16.59 -14.23 -11.18
CA ASP A 152 -16.48 -13.38 -12.38
C ASP A 152 -17.70 -12.47 -12.56
N ASP A 153 -18.92 -12.94 -12.25
CA ASP A 153 -20.14 -12.11 -12.32
C ASP A 153 -20.19 -11.05 -11.22
N VAL A 154 -19.71 -11.37 -10.02
CA VAL A 154 -19.57 -10.37 -8.95
C VAL A 154 -18.56 -9.31 -9.37
N MET A 155 -17.43 -9.72 -9.94
CA MET A 155 -16.38 -8.83 -10.42
C MET A 155 -16.89 -7.88 -11.51
N ARG A 156 -17.69 -8.37 -12.47
CA ARG A 156 -18.34 -7.50 -13.46
C ARG A 156 -19.31 -6.51 -12.82
N GLY A 157 -20.10 -6.95 -11.83
CA GLY A 157 -21.02 -6.07 -11.11
C GLY A 157 -20.29 -4.97 -10.33
N VAL A 158 -19.20 -5.30 -9.65
CA VAL A 158 -18.37 -4.32 -8.93
C VAL A 158 -17.60 -3.43 -9.91
N GLY A 159 -17.09 -3.97 -11.02
CA GLY A 159 -16.50 -3.18 -12.11
C GLY A 159 -17.48 -2.15 -12.67
N ALA A 160 -18.74 -2.54 -12.88
CA ALA A 160 -19.80 -1.64 -13.31
C ALA A 160 -20.08 -0.54 -12.26
N PHE A 161 -20.01 -0.86 -10.95
CA PHE A 161 -20.12 0.14 -9.89
C PHE A 161 -18.98 1.17 -9.97
N LEU A 162 -17.72 0.73 -10.13
CA LEU A 162 -16.59 1.66 -10.24
C LEU A 162 -16.69 2.57 -11.47
N VAL A 163 -17.16 2.05 -12.60
CA VAL A 163 -17.43 2.84 -13.80
C VAL A 163 -18.59 3.82 -13.57
N HIS A 164 -19.63 3.42 -12.84
CA HIS A 164 -20.74 4.30 -12.49
C HIS A 164 -20.31 5.46 -11.58
N GLN A 165 -19.31 5.25 -10.71
CA GLN A 165 -18.72 6.29 -9.86
C GLN A 165 -17.76 7.23 -10.61
N GLN A 166 -17.42 6.94 -11.87
CA GLN A 166 -16.49 7.71 -12.68
C GLN A 166 -17.18 8.93 -13.32
N GLU A 167 -16.68 10.11 -12.99
CA GLU A 167 -17.10 11.36 -13.61
C GLU A 167 -16.55 11.48 -15.04
N PRO A 168 -17.15 12.31 -15.91
CA PRO A 168 -16.64 12.57 -17.26
C PRO A 168 -15.18 13.07 -17.32
N THR A 169 -14.70 13.68 -16.23
CA THR A 169 -13.32 14.15 -16.08
C THR A 169 -12.32 13.02 -15.81
N GLY A 170 -12.79 11.83 -15.45
CA GLY A 170 -12.00 10.72 -14.91
C GLY A 170 -11.89 10.71 -13.39
N ALA A 171 -12.37 11.75 -12.69
CA ALA A 171 -12.49 11.73 -11.23
C ALA A 171 -13.42 10.60 -10.77
N ILE A 172 -13.21 10.11 -9.55
CA ILE A 172 -14.03 9.05 -8.97
C ILE A 172 -14.70 9.59 -7.71
N SER A 173 -16.03 9.50 -7.65
CA SER A 173 -16.76 9.82 -6.42
C SER A 173 -16.39 8.84 -5.30
N ALA A 174 -16.28 9.33 -4.07
CA ALA A 174 -15.79 8.58 -2.91
C ALA A 174 -16.81 7.56 -2.40
N SER A 175 -18.10 7.83 -2.58
CA SER A 175 -19.20 6.97 -2.18
C SER A 175 -20.42 7.18 -3.08
N LEU A 176 -21.38 6.27 -2.96
CA LEU A 176 -22.75 6.47 -3.42
C LEU A 176 -23.52 7.31 -2.38
N ASP A 177 -24.43 8.16 -2.84
CA ASP A 177 -25.48 8.76 -2.01
C ASP A 177 -26.58 7.71 -1.78
N PRO A 178 -26.86 7.29 -0.54
CA PRO A 178 -27.83 6.23 -0.26
C PRO A 178 -29.29 6.65 -0.49
N GLY A 179 -29.58 7.95 -0.55
CA GLY A 179 -30.92 8.48 -0.79
C GLY A 179 -31.27 8.55 -2.27
N THR A 180 -30.29 8.81 -3.13
CA THR A 180 -30.50 8.94 -4.59
C THR A 180 -30.05 7.72 -5.37
N GLY A 181 -29.10 6.94 -4.84
CA GLY A 181 -28.44 5.85 -5.57
C GLY A 181 -27.49 6.35 -6.65
N GLU A 182 -27.04 7.60 -6.57
CA GLU A 182 -26.12 8.26 -7.50
C GLU A 182 -24.77 8.55 -6.82
N PRO A 183 -23.69 8.80 -7.57
CA PRO A 183 -22.42 9.23 -7.00
C PRO A 183 -22.57 10.51 -6.15
N ASP A 184 -21.96 10.54 -4.95
CA ASP A 184 -22.11 11.66 -4.01
C ASP A 184 -21.34 12.94 -4.40
N GLY A 185 -20.45 12.84 -5.41
CA GLY A 185 -19.59 13.93 -5.89
C GLY A 185 -18.46 14.31 -4.93
N GLY A 186 -18.30 13.61 -3.80
CA GLY A 186 -17.18 13.80 -2.88
C GLY A 186 -15.94 13.07 -3.40
N HIS A 187 -14.75 13.58 -3.11
CA HIS A 187 -13.50 12.93 -3.48
C HIS A 187 -12.77 12.39 -2.26
N GLY A 188 -12.34 11.13 -2.34
CA GLY A 188 -11.51 10.48 -1.33
C GLY A 188 -10.04 10.53 -1.75
N PRO A 189 -9.09 10.65 -0.82
CA PRO A 189 -7.68 10.81 -1.15
C PRO A 189 -7.10 9.64 -1.98
N PHE A 190 -7.69 8.45 -1.87
CA PHE A 190 -7.19 7.22 -2.49
C PHE A 190 -8.23 6.44 -3.30
N ALA A 191 -9.52 6.77 -3.19
CA ALA A 191 -10.60 6.06 -3.90
C ALA A 191 -10.39 6.06 -5.42
N THR A 192 -9.90 7.18 -5.95
CA THR A 192 -9.58 7.36 -7.37
C THR A 192 -8.49 6.39 -7.85
N GLY A 193 -7.41 6.23 -7.07
CA GLY A 193 -6.34 5.28 -7.39
C GLY A 193 -6.76 3.83 -7.21
N GLU A 194 -7.53 3.52 -6.17
CA GLU A 194 -8.06 2.18 -5.87
C GLU A 194 -8.97 1.69 -7.00
N ALA A 195 -9.89 2.54 -7.46
CA ALA A 195 -10.78 2.22 -8.57
C ALA A 195 -10.01 2.01 -9.89
N ALA A 196 -9.05 2.89 -10.19
CA ALA A 196 -8.23 2.76 -11.40
C ALA A 196 -7.46 1.44 -11.42
N TRP A 197 -6.79 1.09 -10.32
CA TRP A 197 -6.04 -0.15 -10.24
C TRP A 197 -6.94 -1.39 -10.36
N ALA A 198 -8.09 -1.37 -9.69
CA ALA A 198 -9.04 -2.47 -9.73
C ALA A 198 -9.58 -2.75 -11.14
N LEU A 199 -9.89 -1.69 -11.91
CA LEU A 199 -10.33 -1.82 -13.31
C LEU A 199 -9.22 -2.34 -14.22
N VAL A 200 -7.97 -1.94 -13.99
CA VAL A 200 -6.80 -2.49 -14.71
C VAL A 200 -6.66 -3.99 -14.43
N LEU A 201 -6.72 -4.42 -13.16
CA LEU A 201 -6.65 -5.83 -12.79
C LEU A 201 -7.81 -6.64 -13.39
N LEU A 202 -9.02 -6.09 -13.37
CA LEU A 202 -10.19 -6.73 -13.97
C LEU A 202 -9.98 -6.98 -15.47
N GLY A 203 -9.41 -6.00 -16.19
CA GLY A 203 -9.08 -6.15 -17.61
C GLY A 203 -8.00 -7.20 -17.90
N GLN A 204 -7.11 -7.50 -16.95
CA GLN A 204 -6.12 -8.57 -17.10
C GLN A 204 -6.76 -9.95 -17.00
N VAL A 205 -7.71 -10.14 -16.08
CA VAL A 205 -8.34 -11.45 -15.82
C VAL A 205 -9.59 -11.70 -16.67
N LEU A 206 -10.27 -10.65 -17.13
CA LEU A 206 -11.39 -10.68 -18.09
C LEU A 206 -11.05 -9.87 -19.35
N PRO A 207 -10.11 -10.35 -20.20
CA PRO A 207 -9.65 -9.60 -21.37
C PRO A 207 -10.75 -9.45 -22.43
N GLY A 208 -10.78 -8.29 -23.09
CA GLY A 208 -11.70 -7.99 -24.19
C GLY A 208 -13.06 -7.40 -23.77
N GLU A 209 -13.30 -7.24 -22.47
CA GLU A 209 -14.53 -6.63 -21.93
C GLU A 209 -14.44 -5.09 -21.76
N GLY A 210 -13.30 -4.46 -22.07
CA GLY A 210 -13.13 -3.00 -22.04
C GLY A 210 -12.75 -2.39 -20.69
N TRP A 211 -12.48 -3.22 -19.66
CA TRP A 211 -12.20 -2.76 -18.30
C TRP A 211 -10.89 -1.99 -18.16
N ALA A 212 -9.84 -2.38 -18.90
CA ALA A 212 -8.57 -1.65 -18.89
C ALA A 212 -8.72 -0.26 -19.52
N GLU A 213 -9.50 -0.15 -20.60
CA GLU A 213 -9.83 1.13 -21.24
C GLU A 213 -10.65 2.04 -20.33
N ALA A 214 -11.57 1.47 -19.55
CA ALA A 214 -12.37 2.22 -18.58
C ALA A 214 -11.52 2.85 -17.46
N ALA A 215 -10.33 2.30 -17.17
CA ALA A 215 -9.41 2.89 -16.19
C ALA A 215 -8.66 4.12 -16.73
N LEU A 216 -8.50 4.26 -18.06
CA LEU A 216 -7.63 5.26 -18.66
C LEU A 216 -8.00 6.71 -18.31
N PRO A 217 -9.28 7.14 -18.37
CA PRO A 217 -9.66 8.51 -18.00
C PRO A 217 -9.25 8.84 -16.56
N THR A 218 -9.41 7.89 -15.63
CA THR A 218 -9.03 8.08 -14.23
C THR A 218 -7.52 8.16 -14.04
N ILE A 219 -6.75 7.31 -14.73
CA ILE A 219 -5.29 7.37 -14.67
C ILE A 219 -4.77 8.69 -15.25
N ASP A 220 -5.37 9.16 -16.35
CA ASP A 220 -5.02 10.43 -16.96
C ASP A 220 -5.36 11.61 -16.03
N TYR A 221 -6.54 11.59 -15.41
CA TYR A 221 -6.95 12.57 -14.42
C TYR A 221 -5.96 12.67 -13.25
N ILE A 222 -5.53 11.53 -12.70
CA ILE A 222 -4.49 11.46 -11.66
C ILE A 222 -3.17 12.05 -12.18
N ALA A 223 -2.81 11.75 -13.44
CA ALA A 223 -1.56 12.19 -14.03
C ALA A 223 -1.48 13.72 -14.22
N THR A 224 -2.60 14.37 -14.55
CA THR A 224 -2.62 15.74 -15.05
C THR A 224 -3.28 16.73 -14.10
N GLU A 225 -4.50 16.46 -13.62
CA GLU A 225 -5.41 17.49 -13.09
C GLU A 225 -5.78 17.30 -11.62
N ARG A 226 -5.87 16.05 -11.15
CA ARG A 226 -6.47 15.66 -9.87
C ARG A 226 -6.15 16.62 -8.74
N ASP A 227 -4.86 16.79 -8.47
CA ASP A 227 -4.45 17.49 -7.26
C ASP A 227 -4.92 18.95 -7.23
N ARG A 228 -4.99 19.60 -8.40
CA ARG A 228 -5.53 20.96 -8.52
C ARG A 228 -7.05 20.96 -8.44
N ALA A 229 -7.71 20.02 -9.12
CA ALA A 229 -9.16 19.93 -9.17
C ALA A 229 -9.79 19.62 -7.81
N GLU A 230 -9.16 18.76 -7.02
CA GLU A 230 -9.59 18.37 -5.67
C GLU A 230 -9.00 19.29 -4.56
N GLY A 231 -8.24 20.34 -4.92
CA GLY A 231 -7.78 21.36 -3.98
C GLY A 231 -6.59 20.96 -3.11
N TYR A 232 -5.81 19.93 -3.46
CA TYR A 232 -4.60 19.57 -2.73
C TYR A 232 -3.47 20.57 -2.96
N ILE A 233 -2.80 20.95 -1.87
CA ILE A 233 -1.66 21.86 -1.87
C ILE A 233 -0.39 21.25 -2.49
N ALA A 234 -0.34 19.92 -2.58
CA ALA A 234 0.76 19.16 -3.14
C ALA A 234 0.21 17.93 -3.87
N ARG A 235 1.00 17.39 -4.80
CA ARG A 235 0.66 16.15 -5.50
C ARG A 235 0.50 15.01 -4.49
N LEU A 236 -0.63 14.31 -4.52
CA LEU A 236 -0.89 13.17 -3.65
C LEU A 236 0.00 11.98 -4.04
N PRO A 237 0.64 11.32 -3.05
CA PRO A 237 1.46 10.15 -3.30
C PRO A 237 0.64 8.88 -3.33
N ASP A 238 -0.18 8.78 -4.36
CA ASP A 238 -1.12 7.69 -4.53
C ASP A 238 -0.39 6.41 -4.99
N HIS A 239 -0.23 5.47 -4.07
CA HIS A 239 0.43 4.20 -4.30
C HIS A 239 -0.47 3.23 -5.09
N TRP A 240 -1.79 3.40 -5.03
CA TRP A 240 -2.72 2.65 -5.88
C TRP A 240 -2.61 3.10 -7.34
N ALA A 241 -2.40 4.40 -7.58
CA ALA A 241 -2.07 4.88 -8.92
C ALA A 241 -0.74 4.31 -9.44
N ALA A 242 0.23 4.05 -8.55
CA ALA A 242 1.48 3.40 -8.91
C ALA A 242 1.25 1.93 -9.33
N TYR A 243 0.38 1.21 -8.61
CA TYR A 243 -0.08 -0.11 -9.05
C TYR A 243 -0.82 -0.04 -10.39
N ALA A 244 -1.78 0.87 -10.54
CA ALA A 244 -2.56 1.01 -11.76
C ALA A 244 -1.67 1.19 -12.99
N VAL A 245 -0.71 2.12 -12.96
CA VAL A 245 0.21 2.34 -14.09
C VAL A 245 1.19 1.18 -14.30
N ALA A 246 1.64 0.51 -13.23
CA ALA A 246 2.55 -0.62 -13.34
C ALA A 246 1.89 -1.86 -13.97
N GLU A 247 0.59 -2.02 -13.77
CA GLU A 247 -0.20 -3.16 -14.24
C GLU A 247 -0.93 -2.88 -15.58
N LEU A 248 -0.83 -1.65 -16.12
CA LEU A 248 -1.43 -1.31 -17.42
C LEU A 248 -0.79 -2.14 -18.54
N PRO A 249 -1.61 -2.65 -19.49
CA PRO A 249 -1.08 -3.23 -20.73
C PRO A 249 -0.16 -2.24 -21.46
N SER A 250 0.95 -2.74 -22.00
CA SER A 250 2.00 -1.88 -22.57
C SER A 250 1.52 -0.96 -23.70
N GLY A 251 0.46 -1.34 -24.42
CA GLY A 251 -0.17 -0.53 -25.47
C GLY A 251 -0.81 0.76 -24.97
N TYR A 252 -1.10 0.87 -23.66
CA TYR A 252 -1.65 2.08 -23.04
C TYR A 252 -0.60 2.92 -22.31
N LEU A 253 0.67 2.51 -22.28
CA LEU A 253 1.73 3.27 -21.62
C LEU A 253 2.29 4.36 -22.55
N ASP A 254 1.75 5.58 -22.41
CA ASP A 254 2.25 6.77 -23.09
C ASP A 254 3.14 7.64 -22.18
N ALA A 255 3.64 8.75 -22.72
CA ALA A 255 4.50 9.68 -21.98
C ALA A 255 3.82 10.28 -20.75
N THR A 256 2.50 10.48 -20.76
CA THR A 256 1.75 11.03 -19.61
C THR A 256 1.74 10.03 -18.47
N ARG A 257 1.43 8.77 -18.76
CA ARG A 257 1.34 7.70 -17.75
C ARG A 257 2.73 7.29 -17.24
N LEU A 258 3.73 7.22 -18.11
CA LEU A 258 5.13 7.03 -17.68
C LEU A 258 5.63 8.20 -16.82
N GLY A 259 5.24 9.45 -17.14
CA GLY A 259 5.54 10.62 -16.32
C GLY A 259 4.86 10.59 -14.95
N LEU A 260 3.67 10.01 -14.83
CA LEU A 260 3.03 9.73 -13.53
C LEU A 260 3.88 8.75 -12.72
N ALA A 261 4.34 7.65 -13.32
CA ALA A 261 5.19 6.65 -12.65
C ALA A 261 6.52 7.27 -12.16
N GLU A 262 7.22 8.02 -13.00
CA GLU A 262 8.47 8.70 -12.63
C GLU A 262 8.27 9.65 -11.44
N ARG A 263 7.20 10.46 -11.48
CA ARG A 263 6.88 11.40 -10.40
C ARG A 263 6.56 10.68 -9.08
N LEU A 264 5.79 9.60 -9.13
CA LEU A 264 5.47 8.79 -7.95
C LEU A 264 6.73 8.13 -7.38
N ALA A 265 7.63 7.61 -8.23
CA ALA A 265 8.91 7.05 -7.79
C ALA A 265 9.76 8.09 -7.06
N GLY A 266 9.83 9.32 -7.58
CA GLY A 266 10.52 10.43 -6.92
C GLY A 266 9.94 10.76 -5.54
N TYR A 267 8.61 10.80 -5.42
CA TYR A 267 7.95 11.06 -4.13
C TYR A 267 8.24 9.94 -3.12
N PHE A 268 7.97 8.69 -3.49
CA PHE A 268 8.15 7.56 -2.59
C PHE A 268 9.62 7.39 -2.20
N GLY A 269 10.54 7.57 -3.15
CA GLY A 269 11.98 7.55 -2.89
C GLY A 269 12.40 8.61 -1.86
N MET A 270 11.89 9.85 -1.98
CA MET A 270 12.15 10.89 -0.98
C MET A 270 11.54 10.55 0.38
N ARG A 271 10.30 10.03 0.41
CA ARG A 271 9.62 9.64 1.65
C ARG A 271 10.36 8.53 2.39
N LEU A 272 10.76 7.47 1.68
CA LEU A 272 11.52 6.36 2.26
C LEU A 272 12.93 6.78 2.68
N ARG A 273 13.58 7.68 1.93
CA ARG A 273 14.86 8.28 2.35
C ARG A 273 14.70 9.08 3.65
N PHE A 274 13.63 9.87 3.77
CA PHE A 274 13.37 10.61 5.01
C PHE A 274 13.11 9.64 6.16
N GLU A 275 12.34 8.58 5.92
CA GLU A 275 12.06 7.55 6.92
C GLU A 275 13.32 6.83 7.38
N ALA A 276 14.21 6.46 6.46
CA ALA A 276 15.51 5.88 6.79
C ALA A 276 16.39 6.79 7.66
N SER A 277 16.07 8.08 7.76
CA SER A 277 16.76 9.01 8.64
C SER A 277 16.11 9.20 10.01
N ARG A 278 15.00 8.52 10.31
CA ARG A 278 14.29 8.57 11.59
C ARG A 278 14.70 7.40 12.49
N SER A 279 15.61 7.65 13.43
CA SER A 279 15.91 6.70 14.51
C SER A 279 14.92 6.80 15.67
N GLY A 280 14.27 7.95 15.84
CA GLY A 280 13.37 8.18 16.99
C GLY A 280 14.09 8.41 18.32
N GLU A 281 15.42 8.58 18.29
CA GLU A 281 16.25 8.69 19.51
C GLU A 281 16.96 10.05 19.62
N GLY A 282 17.23 10.49 20.86
CA GLY A 282 18.06 11.66 21.14
C GLY A 282 17.67 12.91 20.35
N ILE A 283 18.65 13.58 19.73
CA ILE A 283 18.41 14.77 18.89
C ILE A 283 17.65 14.46 17.60
N ASN A 284 17.69 13.21 17.13
CA ASN A 284 16.97 12.80 15.93
C ASN A 284 15.46 12.91 16.16
N LEU A 285 14.95 12.51 17.33
CA LEU A 285 13.55 12.66 17.69
C LEU A 285 13.05 14.11 17.57
N TRP A 286 13.87 15.08 17.99
CA TRP A 286 13.53 16.51 17.91
C TRP A 286 13.52 17.06 16.48
N VAL A 287 14.40 16.56 15.61
CA VAL A 287 14.63 17.09 14.26
C VAL A 287 13.82 16.35 13.19
N ARG A 288 13.61 15.05 13.37
CA ARG A 288 13.01 14.13 12.37
C ARG A 288 11.71 13.49 12.83
N TRP A 289 11.34 13.73 14.09
CA TRP A 289 10.17 13.16 14.73
C TRP A 289 10.26 11.63 14.89
N TYR A 290 9.23 11.05 15.49
CA TYR A 290 9.09 9.61 15.66
C TYR A 290 9.04 8.91 14.29
N PRO A 291 9.58 7.67 14.16
CA PRO A 291 9.37 6.79 13.01
C PRO A 291 7.96 6.85 12.44
N GLY A 292 7.82 6.82 11.11
CA GLY A 292 6.52 6.87 10.46
C GLY A 292 5.61 5.70 10.87
N PRO A 293 4.27 5.88 10.84
CA PRO A 293 3.35 4.77 11.07
C PRO A 293 3.56 3.68 10.01
N PRO A 294 3.42 2.38 10.37
CA PRO A 294 3.66 1.25 9.47
C PRO A 294 2.93 1.37 8.14
N ALA A 295 1.63 1.70 8.15
CA ALA A 295 0.87 1.93 6.91
C ALA A 295 1.50 3.02 6.03
N GLY A 296 2.02 4.08 6.63
CA GLY A 296 2.67 5.17 5.90
C GLY A 296 4.01 4.78 5.28
N VAL A 297 4.76 3.86 5.89
CA VAL A 297 6.01 3.33 5.33
C VAL A 297 5.72 2.25 4.28
N GLY A 298 4.78 1.35 4.59
CA GLY A 298 4.29 0.29 3.71
C GLY A 298 3.76 0.83 2.39
N THR A 299 2.84 1.79 2.42
CA THR A 299 2.30 2.43 1.19
C THR A 299 3.37 3.03 0.28
N ALA A 300 4.44 3.59 0.85
CA ALA A 300 5.55 4.11 0.06
C ALA A 300 6.42 2.99 -0.53
N GLY A 301 6.62 1.90 0.22
CA GLY A 301 7.29 0.68 -0.25
C GLY A 301 6.50 -0.01 -1.36
N GLU A 302 5.18 -0.14 -1.22
CA GLU A 302 4.28 -0.67 -2.25
C GLU A 302 4.33 0.14 -3.53
N GLY A 303 4.15 1.45 -3.42
CA GLY A 303 4.11 2.33 -4.58
C GLY A 303 5.42 2.28 -5.37
N ILE A 304 6.56 2.35 -4.68
CA ILE A 304 7.87 2.27 -5.35
C ILE A 304 8.17 0.86 -5.86
N GLY A 305 7.69 -0.19 -5.18
CA GLY A 305 7.80 -1.58 -5.61
C GLY A 305 7.00 -1.89 -6.88
N ALA A 306 5.80 -1.32 -7.02
CA ALA A 306 5.05 -1.39 -8.27
C ALA A 306 5.82 -0.73 -9.43
N ILE A 307 6.40 0.45 -9.19
CA ILE A 307 7.16 1.17 -10.22
C ILE A 307 8.48 0.46 -10.56
N HIS A 308 9.10 -0.26 -9.62
CA HIS A 308 10.26 -1.12 -9.93
C HIS A 308 9.93 -2.14 -11.01
N ARG A 309 8.82 -2.88 -10.88
CA ARG A 309 8.39 -3.86 -11.89
C ARG A 309 8.18 -3.21 -13.25
N LEU A 310 7.59 -2.01 -13.28
CA LEU A 310 7.43 -1.24 -14.50
C LEU A 310 8.80 -0.81 -15.08
N ALA A 311 9.71 -0.32 -14.26
CA ALA A 311 11.05 0.11 -14.65
C ALA A 311 11.91 -1.01 -15.25
N LEU A 312 11.68 -2.26 -14.85
CA LEU A 312 12.34 -3.42 -15.45
C LEU A 312 11.87 -3.73 -16.88
N THR A 313 10.70 -3.25 -17.29
CA THR A 313 10.11 -3.54 -18.61
C THR A 313 10.03 -2.33 -19.53
N GLN A 314 10.17 -1.11 -18.99
CA GLN A 314 10.05 0.14 -19.73
C GLN A 314 11.39 0.87 -19.83
N PRO A 315 12.01 0.97 -21.03
CA PRO A 315 13.28 1.65 -21.23
C PRO A 315 13.29 3.11 -20.74
N ALA A 316 12.15 3.80 -20.82
CA ALA A 316 12.03 5.18 -20.33
C ALA A 316 12.25 5.33 -18.81
N LEU A 317 12.10 4.25 -18.05
CA LEU A 317 12.19 4.24 -16.58
C LEU A 317 13.38 3.41 -16.07
N GLU A 318 14.19 2.80 -16.96
CA GLU A 318 15.27 1.89 -16.58
C GLU A 318 16.26 2.52 -15.58
N GLY A 319 16.53 3.82 -15.73
CA GLY A 319 17.43 4.58 -14.86
C GLY A 319 16.95 4.72 -13.42
N LEU A 320 15.69 4.40 -13.12
CA LEU A 320 15.14 4.43 -11.76
C LEU A 320 15.41 3.14 -10.99
N ALA A 321 15.57 2.00 -11.68
CA ALA A 321 15.51 0.66 -11.08
C ALA A 321 16.51 0.50 -9.92
N ALA A 322 17.80 0.79 -10.14
CA ALA A 322 18.84 0.61 -9.13
C ALA A 322 18.58 1.43 -7.85
N ASN A 323 18.16 2.69 -8.00
CA ASN A 323 17.83 3.55 -6.85
C ASN A 323 16.61 3.03 -6.09
N ILE A 324 15.59 2.56 -6.82
CA ILE A 324 14.39 1.98 -6.21
C ILE A 324 14.76 0.72 -5.41
N GLU A 325 15.59 -0.17 -5.95
CA GLU A 325 16.04 -1.36 -5.25
C GLU A 325 16.77 -1.04 -3.94
N GLU A 326 17.66 -0.04 -3.95
CA GLU A 326 18.31 0.41 -2.71
C GLU A 326 17.30 0.89 -1.67
N ARG A 327 16.26 1.62 -2.09
CA ARG A 327 15.19 2.07 -1.19
C ARG A 327 14.41 0.89 -0.63
N LEU A 328 13.98 -0.04 -1.49
CA LEU A 328 13.21 -1.22 -1.07
C LEU A 328 13.98 -2.10 -0.09
N VAL A 329 15.26 -2.37 -0.34
CA VAL A 329 16.10 -3.16 0.58
C VAL A 329 16.26 -2.45 1.93
N CYS A 330 16.51 -1.13 1.91
CA CYS A 330 16.60 -0.34 3.14
C CYS A 330 15.28 -0.37 3.93
N THR A 331 14.15 -0.16 3.25
CA THR A 331 12.82 -0.21 3.85
C THR A 331 12.49 -1.59 4.40
N ALA A 332 12.86 -2.67 3.71
CA ALA A 332 12.67 -4.03 4.21
C ALA A 332 13.44 -4.25 5.52
N GLY A 333 14.70 -3.82 5.60
CA GLY A 333 15.48 -3.91 6.84
C GLY A 333 14.86 -3.11 7.99
N ILE A 334 14.38 -1.89 7.72
CA ILE A 334 13.68 -1.07 8.71
C ILE A 334 12.41 -1.75 9.20
N MET A 335 11.61 -2.32 8.28
CA MET A 335 10.34 -2.94 8.67
C MET A 335 10.53 -4.26 9.40
N VAL A 336 11.50 -5.09 8.98
CA VAL A 336 11.86 -6.32 9.73
C VAL A 336 12.32 -5.98 11.15
N GLU A 337 13.19 -4.97 11.32
CA GLU A 337 13.66 -4.55 12.65
C GLU A 337 12.53 -4.02 13.56
N ARG A 338 11.49 -3.42 12.96
CA ARG A 338 10.35 -2.84 13.69
C ARG A 338 9.21 -3.83 13.97
N GLN A 339 9.27 -5.04 13.43
CA GLN A 339 8.24 -6.03 13.66
C GLN A 339 8.39 -6.59 15.08
N VAL A 340 7.27 -6.77 15.78
CA VAL A 340 7.30 -7.52 17.04
C VAL A 340 7.36 -9.00 16.69
N SER A 341 8.49 -9.66 16.95
CA SER A 341 8.62 -11.09 16.67
C SER A 341 7.69 -11.92 17.55
N VAL A 342 7.35 -13.14 17.11
CA VAL A 342 6.60 -14.10 17.95
C VAL A 342 7.30 -14.36 19.30
N ALA A 343 8.64 -14.34 19.32
CA ALA A 343 9.42 -14.53 20.54
C ALA A 343 9.28 -13.33 21.51
N ASP A 344 9.33 -12.10 21.00
CA ASP A 344 9.16 -10.89 21.80
C ASP A 344 7.72 -10.75 22.31
N ALA A 345 6.75 -11.19 21.51
CA ALA A 345 5.33 -11.16 21.87
C ALA A 345 4.96 -12.11 23.01
N ALA A 346 5.76 -13.15 23.27
CA ALA A 346 5.46 -14.15 24.31
C ALA A 346 5.35 -13.57 25.73
N GLY A 347 5.97 -12.42 25.99
CA GLY A 347 5.89 -11.70 27.27
C GLY A 347 4.78 -10.63 27.33
N LEU A 348 4.04 -10.41 26.25
CA LEU A 348 3.00 -9.38 26.17
C LEU A 348 1.65 -9.91 26.64
N PRO A 349 0.70 -9.02 27.03
CA PRO A 349 -0.62 -9.42 27.54
C PRO A 349 -1.39 -10.34 26.59
N SER A 350 -1.39 -10.00 25.29
CA SER A 350 -2.03 -10.79 24.24
C SER A 350 -1.02 -11.15 23.13
N PRO A 351 -0.23 -12.23 23.27
CA PRO A 351 0.81 -12.58 22.31
C PRO A 351 0.29 -12.78 20.88
N ALA A 352 -0.91 -13.35 20.73
CA ALA A 352 -1.54 -13.58 19.42
C ALA A 352 -1.90 -12.28 18.68
N LEU A 353 -2.15 -11.19 19.41
CA LEU A 353 -2.47 -9.88 18.84
C LEU A 353 -1.23 -8.99 18.64
N ALA A 354 -0.05 -9.45 19.08
CA ALA A 354 1.19 -8.69 18.99
C ALA A 354 2.27 -9.35 18.12
N GLY A 355 2.41 -10.67 18.16
CA GLY A 355 3.40 -11.40 17.37
C GLY A 355 3.15 -11.25 15.88
N GLY A 356 4.19 -10.88 15.13
CA GLY A 356 4.13 -10.62 13.70
C GLY A 356 3.58 -9.24 13.33
N ALA A 357 3.14 -8.43 14.29
CA ALA A 357 2.53 -7.14 14.01
C ALA A 357 3.52 -5.97 14.07
N TRP A 358 3.23 -4.92 13.29
CA TRP A 358 3.86 -3.61 13.43
C TRP A 358 3.02 -2.66 14.27
N PHE A 359 3.70 -1.96 15.19
CA PHE A 359 3.08 -0.99 16.09
C PHE A 359 3.56 0.43 15.83
N TYR A 360 2.65 1.39 15.97
CA TYR A 360 2.94 2.80 16.03
C TYR A 360 2.45 3.35 17.36
N ARG A 361 3.39 3.78 18.20
CA ARG A 361 3.09 4.35 19.53
C ARG A 361 2.19 3.43 20.38
N GLY A 362 2.49 2.12 20.39
CA GLY A 362 1.76 1.12 21.17
C GLY A 362 0.51 0.57 20.48
N GLN A 363 0.11 1.10 19.32
CA GLN A 363 -1.09 0.68 18.61
C GLN A 363 -0.75 0.01 17.29
N THR A 364 -1.40 -1.12 17.02
CA THR A 364 -1.38 -1.76 15.70
C THR A 364 -2.75 -1.63 15.04
N GLN A 365 -2.75 -1.66 13.71
CA GLN A 365 -3.93 -1.60 12.88
C GLN A 365 -3.71 -2.45 11.63
N MET A 366 -4.79 -3.04 11.13
CA MET A 366 -4.72 -4.03 10.06
C MET A 366 -4.13 -3.47 8.75
N ASP A 367 -4.35 -2.18 8.44
CA ASP A 367 -3.76 -1.53 7.25
C ASP A 367 -2.25 -1.37 7.38
N GLY A 368 -1.74 -1.21 8.59
CA GLY A 368 -0.32 -1.25 8.90
C GLY A 368 0.32 -2.60 8.57
N GLN A 369 -0.44 -3.70 8.67
CA GLN A 369 0.06 -5.04 8.35
C GLN A 369 0.02 -5.25 6.84
N GLN A 370 -1.15 -5.03 6.25
CA GLN A 370 -1.40 -5.12 4.82
C GLN A 370 -0.31 -4.42 4.00
N HIS A 371 -0.13 -3.11 4.22
CA HIS A 371 0.74 -2.29 3.39
C HIS A 371 2.22 -2.69 3.53
N VAL A 372 2.63 -3.09 4.72
CA VAL A 372 4.01 -3.52 4.97
C VAL A 372 4.27 -4.88 4.32
N VAL A 373 3.35 -5.83 4.43
CA VAL A 373 3.46 -7.13 3.76
C VAL A 373 3.61 -6.96 2.25
N SER A 374 2.76 -6.16 1.62
CA SER A 374 2.84 -5.86 0.19
C SER A 374 4.18 -5.23 -0.21
N ALA A 375 4.74 -4.33 0.62
CA ALA A 375 6.06 -3.74 0.39
C ALA A 375 7.20 -4.75 0.54
N LEU A 376 7.12 -5.65 1.53
CA LEU A 376 8.11 -6.70 1.75
C LEU A 376 8.09 -7.73 0.62
N LEU A 377 6.90 -8.10 0.11
CA LEU A 377 6.75 -8.95 -1.07
C LEU A 377 7.43 -8.35 -2.31
N ALA A 378 7.36 -7.02 -2.48
CA ALA A 378 8.06 -6.34 -3.56
C ALA A 378 9.60 -6.32 -3.36
N ALA A 379 10.08 -6.28 -2.12
CA ALA A 379 11.51 -6.23 -1.81
C ALA A 379 12.20 -7.61 -1.85
N LEU A 380 11.48 -8.68 -1.52
CA LEU A 380 12.01 -10.04 -1.39
C LEU A 380 12.81 -10.53 -2.63
N PRO A 381 12.28 -10.50 -3.87
CA PRO A 381 13.03 -10.99 -5.04
C PRO A 381 14.30 -10.17 -5.34
N ILE A 382 14.33 -8.89 -4.96
CA ILE A 382 15.52 -8.03 -5.09
C ILE A 382 16.62 -8.49 -4.12
N ILE A 383 16.23 -8.83 -2.89
CA ILE A 383 17.17 -9.29 -1.86
C ILE A 383 17.71 -10.68 -2.22
N GLU A 384 16.85 -11.60 -2.68
CA GLU A 384 17.25 -12.92 -3.16
C GLU A 384 18.26 -12.84 -4.30
N ALA A 385 18.02 -11.97 -5.29
CA ALA A 385 18.96 -11.76 -6.40
C ALA A 385 20.32 -11.21 -5.93
N ARG A 386 20.32 -10.29 -4.94
CA ARG A 386 21.54 -9.74 -4.35
C ARG A 386 22.32 -10.78 -3.55
N GLU A 387 21.64 -11.68 -2.85
CA GLU A 387 22.28 -12.78 -2.12
C GLU A 387 22.85 -13.83 -3.05
N ALA A 388 22.14 -14.21 -4.12
CA ALA A 388 22.61 -15.16 -5.12
C ALA A 388 23.82 -14.66 -5.93
N SER A 389 24.04 -13.34 -5.96
CA SER A 389 25.17 -12.70 -6.67
C SER A 389 26.43 -12.53 -5.81
N ARG A 390 26.40 -12.92 -4.53
CA ARG A 390 27.55 -12.90 -3.61
C ARG A 390 28.19 -14.27 -3.53
#